data_AF-A0A432HDT0-F1
#
_entry.id   AF-A0A432HDT0-F1
#
_cell.length_a   1.000
_cell.length_b   1.000
_cell.length_c   1.000
_cell.angle_alpha   90.00
_cell.angle_beta   90.00
_cell.angle_gamma   90.00
#
_symmetry.space_group_name_H-M   'P 1'
#
loop_
_entity.id
_entity.type
_entity.pdbx_description
1 polymer ?
#
loop_
_entity_poly.entity_id
_entity_poly.type
_entity_poly.pdbx_seq_one_letter_code
_entity_poly.pdbx_strand_id
1 'polypeptide(L)'
;VNEIDLSSRPFRFKADAQQGSADSIIIATGATAKRLEIPGTGDGELWQKGISACAVCDGALPAFRNQPLVVIGGGDSAVTLQEAPANEVAR
;
A
#
# COMPACT_ATOMS: atom_id res chain seq x y z
N VAL A 1 -5.35 -16.28 -9.34
CA VAL A 1 -4.58 -17.50 -9.02
C VAL A 1 -4.83 -17.77 -7.55
N ASN A 2 -5.41 -18.92 -7.24
CA ASN A 2 -5.96 -19.21 -5.92
C ASN A 2 -5.07 -20.20 -5.16
N GLU A 3 -4.35 -21.05 -5.88
CA GLU A 3 -3.50 -22.09 -5.30
C GLU A 3 -2.29 -22.34 -6.22
N ILE A 4 -1.13 -22.55 -5.61
CA ILE A 4 0.10 -22.94 -6.30
C ILE A 4 0.76 -24.07 -5.50
N ASP A 5 1.11 -25.17 -6.16
CA ASP A 5 1.93 -26.25 -5.61
C ASP A 5 3.37 -26.09 -6.11
N LEU A 6 4.27 -25.81 -5.16
CA LEU A 6 5.69 -25.59 -5.37
C LEU A 6 6.55 -26.82 -4.99
N SER A 7 5.93 -27.93 -4.58
CA SER A 7 6.64 -29.11 -4.05
C SER A 7 7.42 -29.90 -5.10
N SER A 8 7.03 -29.80 -6.37
CA SER A 8 7.63 -30.53 -7.49
C SER A 8 7.58 -29.73 -8.78
N ARG A 9 8.40 -30.10 -9.78
CA ARG A 9 8.44 -29.49 -11.10
C ARG A 9 7.87 -30.42 -12.18
N PRO A 10 7.13 -29.90 -13.19
CA PRO A 10 6.71 -28.50 -13.33
C PRO A 10 5.67 -28.12 -12.25
N PHE A 11 5.75 -26.87 -11.77
CA PHE A 11 4.88 -26.36 -10.72
C PHE A 11 3.43 -26.35 -11.18
N ARG A 12 2.48 -26.63 -10.28
CA ARG A 12 1.06 -26.66 -10.63
C ARG A 12 0.36 -25.42 -10.06
N PHE A 13 -0.58 -24.87 -10.80
CA PHE A 13 -1.37 -23.72 -10.35
C PHE A 13 -2.85 -23.91 -10.65
N LYS A 14 -3.71 -23.32 -9.82
CA LYS A 14 -5.14 -23.18 -10.07
C LYS A 14 -5.52 -21.69 -10.07
N ALA A 15 -6.23 -21.28 -11.10
CA ALA A 15 -6.88 -19.98 -11.24
C ALA A 15 -8.36 -20.19 -11.56
N ASP A 16 -9.17 -19.13 -11.46
CA ASP A 16 -10.63 -19.23 -11.57
C ASP A 16 -11.11 -19.89 -12.87
N ALA A 17 -10.44 -19.60 -13.99
CA ALA A 17 -10.80 -20.12 -15.31
C ALA A 17 -9.86 -21.20 -15.85
N GLN A 18 -8.73 -21.49 -15.17
CA GLN A 18 -7.69 -22.36 -15.72
C GLN A 18 -6.89 -23.05 -14.63
N GLN A 19 -6.58 -24.32 -14.87
CA GLN A 19 -5.57 -25.08 -14.14
C GLN A 19 -4.48 -25.53 -15.12
N GLY A 20 -3.24 -25.55 -14.68
CA GLY A 20 -2.12 -25.97 -15.53
C GLY A 20 -0.83 -26.18 -14.78
N SER A 21 0.25 -26.36 -15.54
CA SER A 21 1.60 -26.50 -15.04
C SER A 21 2.53 -25.48 -15.69
N ALA A 22 3.51 -24.99 -14.93
CA ALA A 22 4.53 -24.06 -15.41
C ALA A 22 5.92 -24.49 -14.94
N ASP A 23 6.92 -24.39 -15.83
CA ASP A 23 8.32 -24.66 -15.48
C ASP A 23 8.91 -23.58 -14.56
N SER A 24 8.30 -22.39 -14.54
CA SER A 24 8.72 -21.23 -13.75
C SER A 24 7.52 -20.39 -13.34
N ILE A 25 7.61 -19.77 -12.15
CA ILE A 25 6.57 -18.90 -11.58
C ILE A 25 7.23 -17.59 -11.16
N ILE A 26 6.67 -16.45 -11.57
CA ILE A 26 7.05 -15.11 -11.13
C ILE A 26 5.97 -14.61 -10.17
N ILE A 27 6.32 -14.36 -8.91
CA ILE A 27 5.39 -13.83 -7.90
C ILE A 27 5.47 -12.30 -7.94
N ALA A 28 4.47 -11.68 -8.57
CA ALA A 28 4.33 -10.23 -8.69
C ALA A 28 2.95 -9.76 -8.18
N THR A 29 2.44 -10.37 -7.12
CA THR A 29 1.10 -10.08 -6.55
C THR A 29 0.98 -8.73 -5.86
N GLY A 30 2.09 -8.00 -5.73
CA GLY A 30 2.14 -6.72 -5.02
C GLY A 30 1.87 -6.86 -3.52
N ALA A 31 1.51 -5.73 -2.91
CA ALA A 31 1.11 -5.63 -1.52
C ALA A 31 0.07 -4.51 -1.35
N THR A 32 -0.69 -4.56 -0.25
CA THR A 32 -1.69 -3.53 0.08
C THR A 32 -1.29 -2.83 1.37
N ALA A 33 -1.37 -1.49 1.38
CA ALA A 33 -1.10 -0.71 2.58
C ALA A 33 -2.08 -1.07 3.70
N LYS A 34 -1.55 -1.34 4.89
CA LYS A 34 -2.36 -1.62 6.08
C LYS A 34 -3.08 -0.34 6.52
N ARG A 35 -4.38 -0.46 6.77
CA ARG A 35 -5.23 0.64 7.25
C ARG A 35 -5.74 0.29 8.65
N LEU A 36 -6.02 1.32 9.45
CA LEU A 36 -6.67 1.14 10.75
C LEU A 36 -8.19 1.16 10.56
N GLU A 37 -8.88 0.26 11.26
CA GLU A 37 -10.35 0.22 11.32
C GLU A 37 -10.87 1.23 12.34
N ILE A 38 -10.76 2.52 11.99
CA ILE A 38 -11.25 3.64 12.79
C ILE A 38 -12.28 4.46 11.99
N PRO A 39 -13.20 5.20 12.64
CA PRO A 39 -14.15 6.06 11.94
C PRO A 39 -13.45 6.96 10.90
N GLY A 40 -14.04 7.08 9.71
CA GLY A 40 -13.47 7.80 8.57
C GLY A 40 -12.49 6.99 7.71
N THR A 41 -11.68 6.10 8.29
CA THR A 41 -10.75 5.23 7.51
C THR A 41 -11.35 3.85 7.24
N GLY A 42 -11.98 3.24 8.25
CA GLY A 42 -12.53 1.88 8.20
C GLY A 42 -13.82 1.79 7.39
N ASP A 43 -14.64 2.84 7.41
CA ASP A 43 -15.83 3.03 6.55
C ASP A 43 -15.48 3.67 5.19
N GLY A 44 -14.26 4.19 5.06
CA GLY A 44 -13.74 4.82 3.85
C GLY A 44 -14.26 6.24 3.58
N GLU A 45 -14.97 6.88 4.53
CA GLU A 45 -15.59 8.20 4.31
C GLU A 45 -14.55 9.28 3.95
N LEU A 46 -13.42 9.28 4.67
CA LEU A 46 -12.33 10.25 4.58
C LEU A 46 -11.13 9.73 3.76
N TRP A 47 -11.21 8.49 3.27
CA TRP A 47 -10.15 7.90 2.45
C TRP A 47 -9.97 8.72 1.16
N GLN A 48 -8.73 9.15 0.89
CA GLN A 48 -8.40 10.04 -0.24
C GLN A 48 -9.09 11.41 -0.20
N LYS A 49 -9.67 11.80 0.95
CA LYS A 49 -10.25 13.13 1.21
C LYS A 49 -9.61 13.81 2.43
N GLY A 50 -8.38 13.43 2.74
CA GLY A 50 -7.65 13.88 3.93
C GLY A 50 -6.81 12.75 4.55
N ILE A 51 -7.20 11.49 4.33
CA ILE A 51 -6.45 10.31 4.77
C ILE A 51 -5.73 9.66 3.59
N SER A 52 -4.43 9.45 3.73
CA SER A 52 -3.55 8.78 2.76
C SER A 52 -2.70 7.71 3.45
N ALA A 53 -2.29 6.69 2.69
CA ALA A 53 -1.27 5.72 3.11
C ALA A 53 0.07 5.87 2.36
N CYS A 54 0.22 6.91 1.54
CA CYS A 54 1.47 7.19 0.84
C CYS A 54 1.79 8.69 0.91
N ALA A 55 2.51 9.11 1.94
CA ALA A 55 2.87 10.52 2.12
C ALA A 55 3.75 11.06 0.97
N VAL A 56 4.62 10.24 0.38
CA VAL A 56 5.43 10.65 -0.80
C VAL A 56 4.61 10.80 -2.08
N CYS A 57 3.49 10.08 -2.21
CA CYS A 57 2.62 10.17 -3.37
C CYS A 57 1.72 11.41 -3.28
N ASP A 58 1.09 11.61 -2.10
CA ASP A 58 -0.01 12.55 -1.94
C ASP A 58 0.40 13.84 -1.21
N GLY A 59 1.52 13.84 -0.48
CA GLY A 59 1.90 14.94 0.41
C GLY A 59 2.15 16.27 -0.29
N ALA A 60 2.48 16.24 -1.59
CA ALA A 60 2.71 17.44 -2.40
C ALA A 60 1.41 18.09 -2.91
N LEU A 61 0.25 17.44 -2.72
CA LEU A 61 -1.02 17.95 -3.20
C LEU A 61 -1.39 19.26 -2.47
N PRO A 62 -2.00 20.25 -3.16
CA PRO A 62 -2.36 21.53 -2.56
C PRO A 62 -3.24 21.42 -1.30
N ALA A 63 -4.03 20.35 -1.19
CA ALA A 63 -4.89 20.07 -0.04
C ALA A 63 -4.13 19.93 1.28
N PHE A 64 -2.86 19.52 1.24
CA PHE A 64 -2.04 19.29 2.43
C PHE A 64 -1.04 20.42 2.72
N ARG A 65 -0.92 21.40 1.82
CA ARG A 65 0.04 22.50 1.95
C ARG A 65 -0.33 23.43 3.11
N ASN A 66 0.63 23.73 3.97
CA ASN A 66 0.48 24.58 5.16
C ASN A 66 -0.65 24.14 6.12
N GLN A 67 -1.06 22.88 6.05
CA GLN A 67 -2.01 22.29 6.99
C GLN A 67 -1.24 21.50 8.06
N PRO A 68 -1.78 21.39 9.28
CA PRO A 68 -1.26 20.43 10.25
C PRO A 68 -1.47 19.00 9.73
N LEU A 69 -0.38 18.23 9.63
CA LEU A 69 -0.38 16.84 9.18
C LEU A 69 0.05 15.92 10.31
N VAL A 70 -0.48 14.69 10.31
CA VAL A 70 -0.15 13.66 11.30
C VAL A 70 0.25 12.38 10.57
N VAL A 71 1.35 11.76 11.01
CA VAL A 71 1.80 10.45 10.53
C VAL A 71 1.51 9.41 11.61
N ILE A 72 0.83 8.33 11.24
CA ILE A 72 0.53 7.21 12.13
C ILE A 72 1.49 6.05 11.84
N GLY A 73 2.33 5.71 12.81
CA GLY A 73 3.30 4.63 12.73
C GLY A 73 4.52 4.92 13.62
N GLY A 74 5.29 3.88 13.95
CA GLY A 74 6.46 4.01 14.83
C GLY A 74 7.73 3.32 14.32
N GLY A 75 7.75 2.89 13.06
CA GLY A 75 8.94 2.33 12.42
C GLY A 75 9.68 3.37 11.57
N ASP A 76 10.78 2.97 10.93
CA ASP A 76 11.61 3.85 10.10
C ASP A 76 10.83 4.54 8.97
N SER A 77 9.81 3.86 8.43
CA SER A 77 8.90 4.46 7.45
C SER A 77 8.14 5.65 8.01
N ALA A 78 7.76 5.62 9.30
CA ALA A 78 7.08 6.75 9.92
C ALA A 78 8.06 7.90 10.19
N VAL A 79 9.26 7.60 10.70
CA VAL A 79 10.31 8.60 10.95
C VAL A 79 10.69 9.33 9.66
N THR A 80 11.00 8.57 8.60
CA THR A 80 11.38 9.12 7.29
C THR A 80 10.30 10.07 6.74
N LEU A 81 9.03 9.77 7.00
CA LEU A 81 7.91 10.59 6.53
C LEU A 81 7.58 11.78 7.45
N GLN A 82 7.95 11.73 8.73
CA GLN A 82 7.78 12.83 9.68
C GLN A 82 8.88 13.89 9.55
N GLU A 83 10.09 13.49 9.15
CA GLU A 83 11.23 14.39 9.01
C GLU A 83 11.18 15.23 7.72
N ALA A 84 10.30 14.90 6.77
CA ALA A 84 10.06 15.74 5.61
C ALA A 84 9.42 17.06 6.10
N PRO A 85 10.11 18.21 6.01
CA PRO A 85 9.52 19.46 6.46
C PRO A 85 8.26 19.72 5.63
N ALA A 86 7.16 20.09 6.30
CA ALA A 86 5.91 20.46 5.62
C ALA A 86 6.09 21.55 4.53
N ASN A 87 7.23 22.24 4.53
CA ASN A 87 7.63 23.29 3.58
C ASN A 87 8.57 22.81 2.44
N GLU A 88 8.99 21.55 2.41
CA GLU A 88 9.78 20.95 1.32
C GLU A 88 9.00 19.97 0.45
N VAL A 89 7.89 19.41 0.94
CA VAL A 89 7.03 18.52 0.14
C VAL A 89 6.34 19.27 -1.03
N ALA A 90 6.41 20.60 -1.04
CA ALA A 90 5.73 21.44 -2.01
C ALA A 90 6.68 22.27 -2.90
N ARG A 91 7.89 21.78 -3.15
CA ARG A 91 8.83 22.32 -4.14
C ARG A 91 8.82 21.52 -5.43
#